data_AF-A0A7J8UVU4-F1
#
_entry.id   AF-A0A7J8UVU4-F1
#
_cell.length_a   1.000
_cell.length_b   1.000
_cell.length_c   1.000
_cell.angle_alpha   90.00
_cell.angle_beta   90.00
_cell.angle_gamma   90.00
#
_symmetry.space_group_name_H-M   'P 1'
#
loop_
_entity.id
_entity.type
_entity.pdbx_description
1 polymer ?
#
loop_
_entity_poly.entity_id
_entity_poly.type
_entity_poly.pdbx_seq_one_letter_code
_entity_poly.pdbx_strand_id
1 'polypeptide(L)'
;MLRGIHKLKSLEKFNLGDCSRLETFPEILDIMKRLRDLDLSGTVLKELPSSIHNLIGLKYLRLNNCENLVCLPDSLYTLKSLLHLSLCGSSNLVVENLFTAIGDRPVKQKHLPGLSSLKKLDLSESNLENLPTTIKQFPLLEELILRKCKRLKSLPELPPSLVYLDAHDCTSLEDVSSI
;
A
#
# COMPACT_ATOMS: atom_id res chain seq x y z
N MET A 1 6.74 18.99 14.74
CA MET A 1 7.21 18.19 13.59
C MET A 1 8.34 17.27 14.05
N LEU A 2 8.24 15.98 13.76
CA LEU A 2 9.26 14.96 14.05
C LEU A 2 10.51 15.21 13.20
N ARG A 3 11.41 16.10 13.62
CA ARG A 3 12.65 16.36 12.88
C ARG A 3 13.70 15.30 13.24
N GLY A 4 14.29 14.67 12.24
CA GLY A 4 15.49 13.86 12.42
C GLY A 4 15.28 12.37 12.72
N ILE A 5 14.14 11.77 12.34
CA ILE A 5 13.92 10.32 12.48
C ILE A 5 15.07 9.49 11.87
N HIS A 6 15.66 9.96 10.77
CA HIS A 6 16.81 9.33 10.11
C HIS A 6 18.06 9.20 11.01
N LYS A 7 18.14 9.95 12.12
CA LYS A 7 19.22 9.85 13.12
C LYS A 7 19.04 8.66 14.06
N LEU A 8 17.83 8.11 14.17
CA LEU A 8 17.52 6.95 15.01
C LEU A 8 17.98 5.66 14.31
N LYS A 9 19.29 5.46 14.20
CA LYS A 9 19.90 4.36 13.42
C LYS A 9 19.53 2.95 13.91
N SER A 10 19.09 2.83 15.16
CA SER A 10 18.65 1.57 15.77
C SER A 10 17.13 1.36 15.73
N LEU A 11 16.34 2.31 15.22
CA LEU A 11 14.88 2.21 15.23
C LEU A 11 14.40 1.11 14.29
N GLU A 12 13.65 0.15 14.83
CA GLU A 12 13.09 -0.97 14.06
C GLU A 12 11.57 -0.89 13.90
N LYS A 13 10.89 -0.27 14.85
CA LYS A 13 9.43 -0.06 14.81
C LYS A 13 9.13 1.39 15.13
N PHE A 14 8.24 2.00 14.37
CA PHE A 14 7.77 3.34 14.63
C PHE A 14 6.26 3.39 14.51
N ASN A 15 5.59 3.64 15.63
CA ASN A 15 4.14 3.69 15.72
C ASN A 15 3.69 5.13 15.96
N LEU A 16 2.93 5.67 15.00
CA LEU A 16 2.23 6.95 15.08
C LEU A 16 0.72 6.75 14.85
N GLY A 17 0.23 5.54 15.09
CA GLY A 17 -1.19 5.19 15.07
C GLY A 17 -2.01 6.15 15.94
N ASP A 18 -3.20 6.49 15.46
CA ASP A 18 -4.18 7.36 16.11
C ASP A 18 -3.66 8.77 16.47
N CYS A 19 -2.53 9.18 15.89
CA CYS A 19 -2.07 10.57 15.94
C CYS A 19 -2.93 11.44 15.02
N SER A 20 -4.18 11.69 15.41
CA SER A 20 -5.24 12.35 14.63
C SER A 20 -4.96 13.80 14.22
N ARG A 21 -3.85 14.40 14.68
CA ARG A 21 -3.38 15.74 14.29
C ARG A 21 -2.16 15.70 13.36
N LEU A 22 -1.69 14.50 12.98
CA LEU A 22 -0.54 14.32 12.10
C LEU A 22 -0.96 14.49 10.64
N GLU A 23 -0.81 15.70 10.12
CA GLU A 23 -1.14 16.01 8.71
C GLU A 23 -0.02 15.65 7.74
N THR A 24 1.23 15.64 8.21
CA THR A 24 2.42 15.38 7.38
C THR A 24 3.40 14.46 8.10
N PHE A 25 4.02 13.56 7.34
CA PHE A 25 5.15 12.75 7.80
C PHE A 25 6.46 13.37 7.28
N PRO A 26 7.50 13.52 8.13
CA PRO A 26 8.71 14.27 7.77
C PRO A 26 9.50 13.59 6.66
N GLU A 27 10.19 14.40 5.85
CA GLU A 27 11.18 13.90 4.89
C GLU A 27 12.29 13.09 5.60
N ILE A 28 12.61 11.93 5.04
CA ILE A 28 13.63 11.00 5.50
C ILE A 28 14.92 11.31 4.73
N LEU A 29 15.80 12.10 5.35
CA LEU A 29 16.99 12.65 4.69
C LEU A 29 18.16 11.65 4.54
N ASP A 30 18.06 10.44 5.10
CA ASP A 30 19.12 9.44 5.06
C ASP A 30 18.53 8.02 5.15
N ILE A 31 19.28 7.03 4.65
CA ILE A 31 18.86 5.63 4.55
C ILE A 31 18.63 5.03 5.94
N MET A 32 17.45 4.44 6.13
CA MET A 32 17.06 3.74 7.35
C MET A 32 16.96 2.23 7.09
N LYS A 33 18.07 1.52 7.33
CA LYS A 33 18.18 0.06 7.07
C LYS A 33 17.43 -0.81 8.09
N ARG A 34 17.21 -0.29 9.29
CA ARG A 34 16.67 -1.06 10.43
C ARG A 34 15.17 -0.91 10.62
N LEU A 35 14.55 0.19 10.20
CA LEU A 35 13.12 0.37 10.36
C LEU A 35 12.37 -0.68 9.53
N ARG A 36 11.63 -1.57 10.20
CA ARG A 36 10.88 -2.69 9.62
C ARG A 36 9.38 -2.46 9.67
N ASP A 37 8.89 -1.75 10.67
CA ASP A 37 7.46 -1.56 10.93
C ASP A 37 7.16 -0.08 11.09
N LEU A 38 6.27 0.45 10.25
CA LEU A 38 5.78 1.82 10.30
C LEU A 38 4.24 1.79 10.36
N ASP A 39 3.71 2.32 11.45
CA ASP A 39 2.27 2.50 11.63
C ASP A 39 1.92 3.99 11.59
N LEU A 40 1.06 4.36 10.65
CA LEU A 40 0.51 5.70 10.47
C LEU A 40 -1.03 5.66 10.46
N SER A 41 -1.63 4.59 10.97
CA SER A 41 -3.08 4.40 10.96
C SER A 41 -3.81 5.47 11.77
N GLY A 42 -5.04 5.83 11.40
CA GLY A 42 -5.85 6.81 12.13
C GLY A 42 -5.28 8.23 12.14
N THR A 43 -4.36 8.53 11.21
CA THR A 43 -3.80 9.88 11.05
C THR A 43 -4.57 10.65 9.98
N VAL A 44 -4.50 11.98 10.06
CA VAL A 44 -5.08 12.89 9.04
C VAL A 44 -4.08 13.17 7.90
N LEU A 45 -3.14 12.25 7.68
CA LEU A 45 -2.06 12.36 6.71
C LEU A 45 -2.63 12.51 5.30
N LYS A 46 -2.18 13.53 4.56
CA LYS A 46 -2.63 13.78 3.18
C LYS A 46 -1.81 13.02 2.14
N GLU A 47 -0.53 12.84 2.42
CA GLU A 47 0.45 12.18 1.56
C GLU A 47 1.62 11.63 2.39
N LEU A 48 2.29 10.61 1.87
CA LEU A 48 3.62 10.20 2.37
C LEU A 48 4.71 11.03 1.68
N PRO A 49 5.85 11.29 2.35
CA PRO A 49 6.95 12.01 1.73
C PRO A 49 7.56 11.20 0.60
N SER A 50 8.04 11.90 -0.44
CA SER A 50 8.71 11.28 -1.58
C SER A 50 9.98 10.50 -1.19
N SER A 51 10.60 10.85 -0.06
CA SER A 51 11.74 10.13 0.53
C SER A 51 11.40 8.81 1.22
N ILE A 52 10.16 8.32 1.17
CA ILE A 52 9.80 7.01 1.75
C ILE A 52 10.68 5.86 1.24
N HIS A 53 11.24 5.97 0.03
CA HIS A 53 12.21 5.03 -0.54
C HIS A 53 13.48 4.84 0.31
N ASN A 54 13.82 5.80 1.19
CA ASN A 54 14.96 5.68 2.11
C ASN A 54 14.72 4.67 3.23
N LEU A 55 13.48 4.22 3.45
CA LEU A 55 13.15 3.14 4.37
C LEU A 55 13.42 1.76 3.73
N ILE A 56 14.64 1.53 3.26
CA ILE A 56 15.00 0.33 2.48
C ILE A 56 14.77 -0.99 3.24
N GLY A 57 14.69 -0.90 4.58
CA GLY A 57 14.41 -2.03 5.45
C GLY A 57 12.94 -2.30 5.74
N LEU A 58 12.02 -1.43 5.30
CA LEU A 58 10.62 -1.48 5.67
C LEU A 58 9.95 -2.75 5.16
N LYS A 59 9.28 -3.47 6.06
CA LYS A 59 8.57 -4.72 5.79
C LYS A 59 7.07 -4.58 5.96
N TYR A 60 6.63 -3.77 6.92
CA TYR A 60 5.24 -3.58 7.28
C TYR A 60 4.92 -2.10 7.25
N LEU A 61 3.92 -1.71 6.45
CA LEU A 61 3.39 -0.36 6.40
C LEU A 61 1.88 -0.41 6.63
N ARG A 62 1.41 0.29 7.67
CA ARG A 62 -0.02 0.45 7.97
C ARG A 62 -0.42 1.90 7.80
N LEU A 63 -1.42 2.12 6.95
CA LEU A 63 -2.07 3.41 6.69
C LEU A 63 -3.58 3.19 6.78
N ASN A 64 -4.02 2.51 7.84
CA ASN A 64 -5.43 2.19 8.00
C ASN A 64 -6.20 3.43 8.48
N ASN A 65 -7.44 3.61 8.04
CA ASN A 65 -8.29 4.74 8.44
C ASN A 65 -7.62 6.11 8.23
N CYS A 66 -6.80 6.25 7.18
CA CYS A 66 -6.21 7.52 6.80
C CYS A 66 -7.16 8.24 5.83
N GLU A 67 -8.25 8.78 6.35
CA GLU A 67 -9.35 9.34 5.55
C GLU A 67 -8.92 10.50 4.64
N ASN A 68 -7.85 11.24 4.98
CA ASN A 68 -7.36 12.35 4.17
C ASN A 68 -6.29 11.95 3.14
N LEU A 69 -5.85 10.68 3.14
CA LEU A 69 -4.80 10.20 2.26
C LEU A 69 -5.38 9.97 0.86
N VAL A 70 -4.96 10.78 -0.12
CA VAL A 70 -5.52 10.74 -1.48
C VAL A 70 -4.65 9.91 -2.43
N CYS A 71 -3.33 9.90 -2.22
CA CYS A 71 -2.39 9.19 -3.06
C CYS A 71 -1.18 8.64 -2.28
N LEU A 72 -0.50 7.67 -2.87
CA LEU A 72 0.80 7.18 -2.44
C LEU A 72 1.87 7.68 -3.43
N PRO A 73 3.07 8.07 -2.95
CA PRO A 73 4.13 8.55 -3.83
C PRO A 73 4.71 7.42 -4.69
N ASP A 74 5.11 7.72 -5.93
CA ASP A 74 5.78 6.78 -6.85
C ASP A 74 6.97 6.03 -6.22
N SER A 75 7.65 6.70 -5.28
CA SER A 75 8.80 6.14 -4.58
C SER A 75 8.44 4.99 -3.63
N LEU A 76 7.18 4.85 -3.21
CA LEU A 76 6.71 3.70 -2.42
C LEU A 76 6.91 2.40 -3.20
N TYR A 77 6.69 2.41 -4.52
CA TYR A 77 6.79 1.22 -5.37
C TYR A 77 8.23 0.70 -5.50
N THR A 78 9.22 1.49 -5.09
CA THR A 78 10.64 1.11 -5.08
C THR A 78 11.05 0.31 -3.83
N LEU A 79 10.15 0.17 -2.84
CA LEU A 79 10.43 -0.56 -1.59
C LEU A 79 10.48 -2.08 -1.79
N LYS A 80 11.66 -2.58 -2.16
CA LYS A 80 11.93 -4.01 -2.40
C LYS A 80 11.81 -4.91 -1.16
N SER A 81 11.76 -4.34 0.05
CA SER A 81 11.63 -5.11 1.29
C SER A 81 10.19 -5.17 1.81
N LEU A 82 9.25 -4.43 1.20
CA LEU A 82 7.89 -4.31 1.70
C LEU A 82 7.16 -5.64 1.47
N LEU A 83 6.74 -6.26 2.57
CA LEU A 83 6.03 -7.54 2.56
C LEU A 83 4.54 -7.30 2.70
N HIS A 84 4.13 -6.44 3.64
CA HIS A 84 2.73 -6.18 3.93
C HIS A 84 2.41 -4.69 3.81
N LEU A 85 1.35 -4.40 3.06
CA LEU A 85 0.77 -3.08 2.93
C LEU A 85 -0.71 -3.14 3.34
N SER A 86 -1.08 -2.32 4.31
CA SER A 86 -2.45 -2.23 4.81
C SER A 86 -2.99 -0.82 4.61
N LEU A 87 -4.10 -0.72 3.89
CA LEU A 87 -4.81 0.51 3.50
C LEU A 87 -6.29 0.45 3.94
N CYS A 88 -6.62 -0.44 4.89
CA CYS A 88 -7.97 -0.69 5.35
C CYS A 88 -8.65 0.62 5.79
N GLY A 89 -9.84 0.93 5.27
CA GLY A 89 -10.60 2.12 5.66
C GLY A 89 -10.04 3.45 5.13
N SER A 90 -9.01 3.44 4.26
CA SER A 90 -8.51 4.65 3.59
C SER A 90 -9.34 4.94 2.34
N SER A 91 -10.61 5.26 2.54
CA SER A 91 -11.65 5.28 1.50
C SER A 91 -11.47 6.36 0.42
N ASN A 92 -10.71 7.43 0.70
CA ASN A 92 -10.41 8.50 -0.27
C ASN A 92 -9.15 8.23 -1.10
N LEU A 93 -8.41 7.16 -0.79
CA LEU A 93 -7.21 6.79 -1.51
C LEU A 93 -7.57 6.31 -2.92
N VAL A 94 -6.99 6.96 -3.93
CA VAL A 94 -7.06 6.48 -5.30
C VAL A 94 -6.07 5.33 -5.46
N VAL A 95 -6.56 4.11 -5.26
CA VAL A 95 -5.76 2.88 -5.30
C VAL A 95 -5.21 2.57 -6.69
N GLU A 96 -5.76 3.16 -7.77
CA GLU A 96 -5.25 2.96 -9.14
C GLU A 96 -3.75 3.22 -9.25
N ASN A 97 -3.21 4.17 -8.47
CA ASN A 97 -1.78 4.48 -8.47
C ASN A 97 -0.90 3.31 -7.99
N LEU A 98 -1.42 2.40 -7.14
CA LEU A 98 -0.70 1.17 -6.76
C LEU A 98 -0.38 0.30 -7.98
N PHE A 99 -1.14 0.47 -9.05
CA PHE A 99 -1.18 -0.40 -10.21
C PHE A 99 -0.69 0.29 -11.49
N THR A 100 -0.68 1.62 -11.55
CA THR A 100 -0.08 2.40 -12.65
C THR A 100 1.44 2.23 -12.75
N ALA A 101 2.10 1.89 -11.64
CA ALA A 101 3.52 1.50 -11.63
C ALA A 101 3.80 0.25 -12.49
N ILE A 102 2.77 -0.55 -12.75
CA ILE A 102 2.84 -1.84 -13.44
C ILE A 102 2.19 -1.76 -14.85
N GLY A 103 1.33 -0.76 -15.10
CA GLY A 103 0.35 -0.83 -16.20
C GLY A 103 0.51 0.08 -17.41
N ASP A 104 1.16 1.26 -17.34
CA ASP A 104 0.93 2.26 -18.41
C ASP A 104 2.11 3.17 -18.81
N ARG A 105 3.35 2.75 -18.54
CA ARG A 105 4.53 3.48 -19.06
C ARG A 105 4.98 2.91 -20.41
N PRO A 106 5.25 3.77 -21.42
CA PRO A 106 5.74 3.32 -22.71
C PRO A 106 7.02 2.50 -22.54
N VAL A 107 7.07 1.40 -23.31
CA VAL A 107 7.98 0.22 -23.31
C VAL A 107 9.51 0.53 -23.31
N LYS A 108 9.92 1.80 -23.21
CA LYS A 108 11.33 2.22 -23.20
C LYS A 108 11.97 2.28 -21.80
N GLN A 109 11.23 2.08 -20.71
CA GLN A 109 11.81 1.95 -19.35
C GLN A 109 11.64 0.53 -18.83
N LYS A 110 12.72 -0.25 -18.96
CA LYS A 110 12.81 -1.68 -18.58
C LYS A 110 12.96 -1.91 -17.07
N HIS A 111 12.42 -1.03 -16.24
CA HIS A 111 12.52 -1.01 -14.78
C HIS A 111 11.23 -0.31 -14.28
N LEU A 112 10.35 -0.89 -13.47
CA LEU A 112 10.59 -1.77 -12.32
C LEU A 112 9.35 -2.62 -11.98
N PRO A 113 9.55 -3.77 -11.30
CA PRO A 113 8.48 -4.53 -10.67
C PRO A 113 8.11 -3.85 -9.34
N GLY A 114 7.14 -2.93 -9.39
CA GLY A 114 6.64 -2.26 -8.19
C GLY A 114 6.21 -3.29 -7.14
N LEU A 115 6.64 -3.11 -5.89
CA LEU A 115 6.25 -3.98 -4.77
C LEU A 115 6.50 -5.50 -5.01
N SER A 116 7.58 -5.87 -5.72
CA SER A 116 7.93 -7.27 -6.06
C SER A 116 8.01 -8.26 -4.89
N SER A 117 8.18 -7.79 -3.65
CA SER A 117 8.24 -8.64 -2.45
C SER A 117 6.92 -8.69 -1.67
N LEU A 118 5.89 -7.99 -2.13
CA LEU A 118 4.63 -7.87 -1.40
C LEU A 118 3.92 -9.21 -1.36
N LYS A 119 3.67 -9.68 -0.14
CA LYS A 119 2.97 -10.92 0.18
C LYS A 119 1.55 -10.70 0.65
N LYS A 120 1.29 -9.57 1.30
CA LYS A 120 -0.05 -9.24 1.82
C LYS A 120 -0.45 -7.84 1.43
N LEU A 121 -1.63 -7.74 0.84
CA LEU A 121 -2.27 -6.48 0.50
C LEU A 121 -3.67 -6.44 1.12
N ASP A 122 -3.90 -5.46 2.00
CA ASP A 122 -5.20 -5.21 2.59
C ASP A 122 -5.76 -3.88 2.06
N LEU A 123 -6.85 -3.99 1.31
CA LEU A 123 -7.63 -2.89 0.73
C LEU A 123 -9.06 -2.87 1.30
N SER A 124 -9.30 -3.49 2.46
CA SER A 124 -10.63 -3.54 3.08
C SER A 124 -11.24 -2.15 3.22
N GLU A 125 -12.57 -2.06 3.11
CA GLU A 125 -13.32 -0.81 3.28
C GLU A 125 -12.89 0.31 2.30
N SER A 126 -12.24 -0.05 1.18
CA SER A 126 -11.90 0.89 0.11
C SER A 126 -13.10 1.16 -0.80
N ASN A 127 -13.12 2.35 -1.43
CA ASN A 127 -14.16 2.76 -2.37
C ASN A 127 -13.93 2.25 -3.82
N LEU A 128 -13.11 1.21 -4.00
CA LEU A 128 -12.76 0.72 -5.33
C LEU A 128 -13.98 0.07 -6.02
N GLU A 129 -14.22 0.43 -7.29
CA GLU A 129 -15.27 -0.23 -8.08
C GLU A 129 -14.76 -1.51 -8.74
N ASN A 130 -13.51 -1.50 -9.18
CA ASN A 130 -12.86 -2.65 -9.81
C ASN A 130 -11.41 -2.71 -9.34
N LEU A 131 -10.90 -3.92 -9.21
CA LEU A 131 -9.48 -4.14 -9.01
C LEU A 131 -8.81 -4.17 -10.39
N PRO A 132 -7.70 -3.44 -10.61
CA PRO A 132 -7.11 -3.36 -11.94
C PRO A 132 -6.46 -4.68 -12.34
N THR A 133 -6.52 -4.97 -13.64
CA THR A 133 -6.05 -6.24 -14.25
C THR A 133 -4.56 -6.50 -14.06
N THR A 134 -3.77 -5.49 -13.70
CA THR A 134 -2.34 -5.62 -13.42
C THR A 134 -2.05 -6.32 -12.09
N ILE A 135 -3.05 -6.56 -11.22
CA ILE A 135 -2.83 -7.29 -9.97
C ILE A 135 -2.30 -8.72 -10.19
N LYS A 136 -2.62 -9.35 -11.32
CA LYS A 136 -2.06 -10.66 -11.71
C LYS A 136 -0.55 -10.68 -11.84
N GLN A 137 0.09 -9.52 -11.95
CA GLN A 137 1.53 -9.38 -12.12
C GLN A 137 2.29 -9.33 -10.79
N PHE A 138 1.61 -9.32 -9.64
CA PHE A 138 2.29 -9.37 -8.34
C PHE A 138 2.86 -10.78 -8.12
N PRO A 139 4.20 -10.97 -8.19
CA PRO A 139 4.77 -12.31 -8.30
C PRO A 139 4.67 -13.11 -7.00
N LEU A 140 4.62 -12.43 -5.85
CA LEU A 140 4.70 -13.04 -4.52
C LEU A 140 3.48 -12.74 -3.64
N LEU A 141 2.39 -12.20 -4.19
CA LEU A 141 1.21 -11.86 -3.39
C LEU A 141 0.48 -13.13 -2.97
N GLU A 142 0.52 -13.42 -1.68
CA GLU A 142 -0.06 -14.62 -1.05
C GLU A 142 -1.43 -14.34 -0.44
N GLU A 143 -1.66 -13.13 0.07
CA GLU A 143 -2.90 -12.73 0.74
C GLU A 143 -3.46 -11.42 0.17
N LEU A 144 -4.70 -11.45 -0.28
CA LEU A 144 -5.46 -10.28 -0.73
C LEU A 144 -6.74 -10.14 0.10
N ILE A 145 -6.86 -9.01 0.81
CA ILE A 145 -7.95 -8.72 1.73
C ILE A 145 -8.76 -7.54 1.16
N LEU A 146 -10.03 -7.77 0.86
CA LEU A 146 -10.98 -6.86 0.21
C LEU A 146 -12.27 -6.71 1.02
N ARG A 147 -12.21 -6.98 2.33
CA ARG A 147 -13.39 -7.03 3.21
C ARG A 147 -14.19 -5.74 3.12
N LYS A 148 -15.52 -5.83 3.05
CA LYS A 148 -16.43 -4.68 3.04
C LYS A 148 -16.14 -3.65 1.94
N CYS A 149 -15.55 -4.04 0.81
CA CYS A 149 -15.44 -3.19 -0.37
C CYS A 149 -16.81 -3.08 -1.05
N LYS A 150 -17.70 -2.26 -0.49
CA LYS A 150 -19.13 -2.19 -0.87
C LYS A 150 -19.40 -1.72 -2.30
N ARG A 151 -18.43 -1.13 -2.98
CA ARG A 151 -18.55 -0.68 -4.38
C ARG A 151 -17.89 -1.62 -5.37
N LEU A 152 -17.15 -2.63 -4.90
CA LEU A 152 -16.44 -3.56 -5.76
C LEU A 152 -17.43 -4.40 -6.55
N LYS A 153 -17.38 -4.32 -7.88
CA LYS A 153 -18.31 -4.99 -8.80
C LYS A 153 -17.75 -6.28 -9.37
N SER A 154 -16.45 -6.31 -9.66
CA SER A 154 -15.79 -7.45 -10.27
C SER A 154 -14.37 -7.66 -9.77
N LEU A 155 -13.88 -8.89 -9.96
CA LEU A 155 -12.50 -9.27 -9.72
C LEU A 155 -11.83 -9.66 -11.06
N PRO A 156 -10.62 -9.13 -11.37
CA PRO A 156 -9.84 -9.55 -12.53
C PRO A 156 -9.18 -10.92 -12.27
N GLU A 157 -8.46 -11.44 -13.26
CA GLU A 157 -7.48 -12.50 -13.05
C GLU A 157 -6.55 -12.14 -11.87
N LEU A 158 -6.40 -13.08 -10.94
CA LEU A 158 -5.59 -12.91 -9.74
C LEU A 158 -4.20 -13.52 -9.92
N PRO A 159 -3.18 -13.07 -9.17
CA PRO A 159 -1.83 -13.63 -9.29
C PRO A 159 -1.80 -15.11 -8.88
N PRO A 160 -1.04 -15.97 -9.58
CA PRO A 160 -1.02 -17.41 -9.32
C PRO A 160 -0.37 -17.79 -7.98
N SER A 161 0.32 -16.86 -7.32
CA SER A 161 0.86 -17.04 -5.97
C SER A 161 -0.17 -16.83 -4.86
N LEU A 162 -1.39 -16.37 -5.19
CA LEU A 162 -2.41 -16.06 -4.20
C LEU A 162 -2.91 -17.34 -3.51
N VAL A 163 -2.79 -17.36 -2.19
CA VAL A 163 -3.20 -18.47 -1.32
C VAL A 163 -4.50 -18.14 -0.60
N TYR A 164 -4.75 -16.86 -0.31
CA TYR A 164 -5.90 -16.41 0.45
C TYR A 164 -6.51 -15.16 -0.16
N LEU A 165 -7.81 -15.24 -0.47
CA LEU A 165 -8.65 -14.13 -0.89
C LEU A 165 -9.79 -13.98 0.12
N ASP A 166 -9.93 -12.78 0.68
CA ASP A 166 -11.07 -12.44 1.53
C ASP A 166 -11.86 -11.27 0.96
N ALA A 167 -13.02 -11.57 0.39
CA ALA A 167 -13.96 -10.59 -0.15
C ALA A 167 -15.28 -10.57 0.65
N HIS A 168 -15.24 -10.88 1.96
CA HIS A 168 -16.47 -10.86 2.76
C HIS A 168 -17.10 -9.46 2.78
N ASP A 169 -18.43 -9.41 2.85
CA ASP A 169 -19.22 -8.17 2.85
C ASP A 169 -18.98 -7.23 1.66
N CYS A 170 -18.44 -7.73 0.54
CA CYS A 170 -18.44 -7.04 -0.76
C CYS A 170 -19.83 -7.14 -1.41
N THR A 171 -20.78 -6.34 -0.92
CA THR A 171 -22.21 -6.47 -1.28
C THR A 171 -22.57 -6.17 -2.73
N SER A 172 -21.68 -5.51 -3.50
CA SER A 172 -21.89 -5.22 -4.92
C SER A 172 -21.09 -6.15 -5.85
N LEU A 173 -20.37 -7.14 -5.30
CA LEU A 173 -19.56 -8.04 -6.09
C LEU A 173 -20.45 -9.03 -6.83
N GLU A 174 -20.51 -8.92 -8.16
CA GLU A 174 -21.39 -9.71 -9.02
C GLU A 174 -20.61 -10.60 -10.00
N ASP A 175 -19.40 -10.18 -10.41
CA ASP A 175 -18.59 -10.91 -11.38
C ASP A 175 -17.25 -11.38 -10.79
N VAL A 176 -17.12 -12.70 -10.67
CA VAL A 176 -15.90 -13.40 -10.26
C VAL A 176 -15.44 -14.40 -11.32
N SER A 177 -15.96 -14.30 -12.55
CA SER A 177 -15.72 -15.27 -13.63
C SER A 177 -14.28 -15.29 -14.15
N SER A 178 -13.50 -14.24 -13.84
CA SER A 178 -12.11 -14.11 -14.25
C SER A 178 -11.11 -14.76 -13.29
N ILE A 179 -11.58 -15.30 -12.16
CA ILE A 179 -10.74 -16.02 -11.17
C ILE A 179 -10.73 -17.51 -11.51
#